data_AF-A0A1D9NYR6-F1
#
_entry.id   AF-A0A1D9NYR6-F1
#
_cell.length_a   1.000
_cell.length_b   1.000
_cell.length_c   1.000
_cell.angle_alpha   90.00
_cell.angle_beta   90.00
_cell.angle_gamma   90.00
#
_symmetry.space_group_name_H-M   'P 1'
#
loop_
_entity.id
_entity.type
_entity.pdbx_description
1 polymer ?
#
loop_
_entity_poly.entity_id
_entity_poly.type
_entity_poly.pdbx_seq_one_letter_code
_entity_poly.pdbx_strand_id
1 'polypeptide(L)'
;MIKTIRKKENFKYILIYALVIAFYQLVMKEYYGDTLAYFARAIPDMSVSSLMAELHSRYMSWTSRVLIEVPLFILAHGMHMVLFGIANWIMHMMLLLSMMYLTNYKHNRVLVCLMLIYPVALMAGSGWMTAYITYFWPLACGITAFVSLKKMYLGEKLSVLQVIFFTLCLVFAVDLEVCAVFYTCILCTFIVMMIWEKHFDFQKIVYTVCQLLICACGIVFALTCPGNEARKISNIAYWFPNYTSFTVVDKAVLGVNSAFLNLYSNDIFWIMLCANVCLLSILFGKKDVKKTVVASTPLLLALLMTVLKPVLGLYYPEMVSLFDLFANKKYVDATNYNSLAVYIPFIIFMISAVALLLAIIELFEYEKKAFFACAVIVSGIMSRLTLGFSPTVFASGKRTFIFLDFAIIYILVYLSEEYGARVKARSGAVAILRALMILMAFVAVVANVIAVCNVYLY
;
A
#
# COMPACT_ATOMS: atom_id res chain seq x y z
N MET A 1 13.76 -1.83 22.73
CA MET A 1 14.07 -2.21 21.33
C MET A 1 15.30 -3.12 21.22
N ILE A 2 16.51 -2.66 21.59
CA ILE A 2 17.76 -3.42 21.41
C ILE A 2 17.76 -4.79 22.12
N LYS A 3 17.28 -4.89 23.37
CA LYS A 3 17.17 -6.18 24.09
C LYS A 3 16.23 -7.20 23.41
N THR A 4 15.17 -6.73 22.74
CA THR A 4 14.19 -7.57 22.03
C THR A 4 14.70 -8.01 20.66
N ILE A 5 15.44 -7.15 19.97
CA ILE A 5 16.13 -7.46 18.70
C ILE A 5 17.21 -8.53 18.93
N ARG A 6 17.91 -8.47 20.08
CA ARG A 6 18.95 -9.44 20.46
C ARG A 6 18.43 -10.85 20.78
N LYS A 7 17.11 -11.09 20.82
CA LYS A 7 16.60 -12.47 20.84
C LYS A 7 17.06 -13.15 19.54
N LYS A 8 17.83 -14.23 19.65
CA LYS A 8 18.47 -14.95 18.53
C LYS A 8 17.50 -15.26 17.38
N GLU A 9 16.22 -15.49 17.69
CA GLU A 9 15.17 -15.74 16.70
C GLU A 9 14.70 -14.53 15.90
N ASN A 10 14.79 -13.31 16.42
CA ASN A 10 14.40 -12.11 15.68
C ASN A 10 15.54 -11.66 14.77
N PHE A 11 16.76 -11.76 15.26
CA PHE A 11 17.96 -11.39 14.52
C PHE A 11 18.12 -12.19 13.22
N LYS A 12 17.84 -13.50 13.22
CA LYS A 12 17.90 -14.32 11.99
C LYS A 12 16.97 -13.80 10.88
N TYR A 13 15.76 -13.37 11.21
CA TYR A 13 14.80 -12.88 10.22
C TYR A 13 15.19 -11.51 9.67
N ILE A 14 15.70 -10.64 10.54
CA ILE A 14 16.28 -9.34 10.16
C ILE A 14 17.45 -9.56 9.19
N LEU A 15 18.36 -10.49 9.52
CA LEU A 15 19.52 -10.79 8.69
C LEU A 15 19.12 -11.37 7.32
N ILE A 16 18.20 -12.33 7.27
CA ILE A 16 17.72 -12.91 6.01
C ILE A 16 17.15 -11.81 5.10
N TYR A 17 16.24 -10.99 5.63
CA TYR A 17 15.65 -9.89 4.86
C TYR A 17 16.72 -8.88 4.41
N ALA A 18 17.61 -8.49 5.32
CA ALA A 18 18.70 -7.56 5.03
C ALA A 18 19.60 -8.05 3.89
N LEU A 19 19.97 -9.33 3.89
CA LEU A 19 20.84 -9.90 2.86
C LEU A 19 20.13 -10.00 1.50
N VAL A 20 18.86 -10.41 1.47
CA VAL A 20 18.08 -10.48 0.22
C VAL A 20 17.90 -9.10 -0.39
N ILE A 21 17.51 -8.10 0.41
CA ILE A 21 17.36 -6.74 -0.09
C ILE A 21 18.71 -6.15 -0.51
N ALA A 22 19.79 -6.38 0.25
CA ALA A 22 21.13 -5.93 -0.15
C ALA A 22 21.53 -6.52 -1.50
N PHE A 23 21.27 -7.80 -1.73
CA PHE A 23 21.50 -8.44 -3.02
C PHE A 23 20.71 -7.75 -4.14
N TYR A 24 19.42 -7.43 -3.93
CA TYR A 24 18.65 -6.68 -4.93
C TYR A 24 19.29 -5.32 -5.24
N GLN A 25 19.71 -4.56 -4.23
CA GLN A 25 20.33 -3.25 -4.45
C GLN A 25 21.67 -3.35 -5.20
N LEU A 26 22.42 -4.44 -5.02
CA LEU A 26 23.70 -4.67 -5.71
C LEU A 26 23.52 -4.99 -7.19
N VAL A 27 22.46 -5.73 -7.55
CA VAL A 27 22.21 -6.15 -8.94
C VAL A 27 21.31 -5.17 -9.71
N MET A 28 20.57 -4.32 -9.00
CA MET A 28 19.69 -3.31 -9.57
C MET A 28 20.47 -2.28 -10.39
N LYS A 29 19.99 -2.04 -11.61
CA LYS A 29 20.55 -1.07 -12.53
C LYS A 29 19.44 -0.30 -13.21
N GLU A 30 19.68 0.98 -13.44
CA GLU A 30 18.73 1.90 -14.04
C GLU A 30 19.00 2.00 -15.54
N TYR A 31 18.00 1.67 -16.36
CA TYR A 31 18.13 1.60 -17.82
C TYR A 31 17.06 2.38 -18.59
N TYR A 32 15.97 2.78 -17.94
CA TYR A 32 14.85 3.47 -18.56
C TYR A 32 14.11 4.35 -17.53
N GLY A 33 12.99 4.94 -17.96
CA GLY A 33 12.08 5.68 -17.08
C GLY A 33 12.49 7.12 -16.80
N ASP A 34 11.74 7.77 -15.93
CA ASP A 34 11.82 9.20 -15.66
C ASP A 34 13.18 9.59 -15.07
N THR A 35 13.83 8.67 -14.34
CA THR A 35 15.17 8.88 -13.78
C THR A 35 16.17 9.27 -14.87
N LEU A 36 16.26 8.48 -15.94
CA LEU A 36 17.19 8.75 -17.05
C LEU A 36 16.63 9.78 -18.06
N ALA A 37 15.32 9.75 -18.31
CA ALA A 37 14.68 10.61 -19.29
C ALA A 37 14.66 12.07 -18.84
N TYR A 38 14.59 12.33 -17.52
CA TYR A 38 14.42 13.66 -16.97
C TYR A 38 15.38 13.96 -15.81
N PHE A 39 15.27 13.25 -14.68
CA PHE A 39 15.91 13.67 -13.42
C PHE A 39 17.44 13.71 -13.49
N ALA A 40 18.06 12.83 -14.27
CA ALA A 40 19.50 12.79 -14.47
C ALA A 40 20.05 13.97 -15.28
N ARG A 41 19.20 14.70 -16.01
CA ARG A 41 19.61 15.73 -16.99
C ARG A 41 18.98 17.10 -16.74
N ALA A 42 17.96 17.18 -15.89
CA ALA A 42 17.18 18.39 -15.67
C ALA A 42 17.98 19.53 -15.04
N ILE A 43 18.95 19.20 -14.18
CA ILE A 43 19.79 20.19 -13.49
C ILE A 43 21.19 20.18 -14.14
N PRO A 44 21.72 21.34 -14.60
CA PRO A 44 23.04 21.42 -15.22
C PRO A 44 24.20 21.16 -14.24
N ASP A 45 24.06 21.67 -13.01
CA ASP A 45 25.04 21.59 -11.93
C ASP A 45 24.33 21.37 -10.59
N MET A 46 24.83 20.49 -9.73
CA MET A 46 24.25 20.24 -8.40
C MET A 46 24.60 21.35 -7.38
N SER A 47 24.31 22.61 -7.73
CA SER A 47 24.30 23.72 -6.78
C SER A 47 22.93 23.88 -6.14
N VAL A 48 22.90 24.46 -4.94
CA VAL A 48 21.63 24.72 -4.22
C VAL A 48 20.71 25.63 -5.04
N SER A 49 21.26 26.62 -5.75
CA SER A 49 20.49 27.51 -6.63
C SER A 49 19.82 26.76 -7.78
N SER A 50 20.56 25.90 -8.49
CA SER A 50 20.02 25.15 -9.63
C SER A 50 18.97 24.13 -9.19
N LEU A 51 19.20 23.44 -8.06
CA LEU A 51 18.21 22.54 -7.46
C LEU A 51 16.93 23.28 -7.04
N MET A 52 17.05 24.42 -6.35
CA MET A 52 15.88 25.18 -5.92
C MET A 52 15.12 25.79 -7.10
N ALA A 53 15.81 26.24 -8.14
CA ALA A 53 15.20 26.74 -9.37
C ALA A 53 14.38 25.65 -10.06
N GLU A 54 14.93 24.45 -10.18
CA GLU A 54 14.25 23.31 -10.80
C GLU A 54 13.05 22.84 -9.97
N LEU A 55 13.20 22.74 -8.64
CA LEU A 55 12.08 22.40 -7.74
C LEU A 55 10.96 23.44 -7.81
N HIS A 56 11.30 24.74 -7.88
CA HIS A 56 10.31 25.80 -8.05
C HIS A 56 9.61 25.71 -9.41
N SER A 57 10.36 25.47 -10.48
CA SER A 57 9.80 25.25 -11.83
C SER A 57 8.80 24.10 -11.83
N ARG A 58 9.15 22.97 -11.21
CA ARG A 58 8.28 21.80 -11.11
C ARG A 58 7.09 21.99 -10.19
N TYR A 59 7.23 22.74 -9.11
CA TYR A 59 6.10 23.15 -8.28
C TYR A 59 5.09 23.99 -9.06
N MET A 60 5.57 24.89 -9.92
CA MET A 60 4.72 25.75 -10.74
C MET A 60 4.07 25.03 -11.93
N SER A 61 4.70 23.97 -12.46
CA SER A 61 4.31 23.37 -13.74
C SER A 61 3.91 21.89 -13.71
N TRP A 62 4.28 21.12 -12.66
CA TRP A 62 4.15 19.67 -12.70
C TRP A 62 3.63 18.98 -11.43
N THR A 63 4.14 19.30 -10.23
CA THR A 63 3.96 18.41 -9.07
C THR A 63 4.09 19.10 -7.72
N SER A 64 3.32 18.65 -6.74
CA SER A 64 3.46 19.05 -5.33
C SER A 64 4.53 18.27 -4.56
N ARG A 65 5.18 17.28 -5.17
CA ARG A 65 6.09 16.33 -4.50
C ARG A 65 7.48 16.90 -4.27
N VAL A 66 7.56 18.10 -3.71
CA VAL A 66 8.80 18.88 -3.63
C VAL A 66 9.80 18.20 -2.70
N LEU A 67 9.35 17.69 -1.55
CA LEU A 67 10.26 17.04 -0.58
C LEU A 67 10.77 15.70 -1.08
N ILE A 68 9.91 14.95 -1.78
CA ILE A 68 10.26 13.68 -2.42
C ILE A 68 11.23 13.88 -3.59
N GLU A 69 11.08 14.94 -4.38
CA GLU A 69 11.94 15.18 -5.53
C GLU A 69 13.36 15.65 -5.13
N VAL A 70 13.56 16.24 -3.95
CA VAL A 70 14.90 16.63 -3.45
C VAL A 70 15.90 15.46 -3.48
N PRO A 71 15.69 14.34 -2.74
CA PRO A 71 16.61 13.21 -2.79
C PRO A 71 16.65 12.54 -4.16
N LEU A 72 15.56 12.61 -4.94
CA LEU A 72 15.52 12.06 -6.30
C LEU A 72 16.48 12.81 -7.23
N PHE A 73 16.45 14.14 -7.25
CA PHE A 73 17.40 14.94 -8.03
C PHE A 73 18.85 14.71 -7.59
N ILE A 74 19.10 14.72 -6.27
CA ILE A 74 20.44 14.52 -5.70
C ILE A 74 21.03 13.18 -6.16
N LEU A 75 20.24 12.11 -6.14
CA LEU A 75 20.69 10.78 -6.51
C LEU A 75 20.74 10.58 -8.03
N ALA A 76 19.84 11.20 -8.79
CA ALA A 76 19.71 11.00 -10.23
C ALA A 76 20.73 11.81 -11.06
N HIS A 77 21.03 13.06 -10.70
CA HIS A 77 21.93 13.95 -11.48
C HIS A 77 23.31 13.33 -11.77
N GLY A 78 23.85 12.56 -10.82
CA GLY A 78 25.10 11.82 -10.99
C GLY A 78 24.93 10.31 -11.19
N MET A 79 23.70 9.83 -11.40
CA MET A 79 23.36 8.41 -11.45
C MET A 79 24.00 7.61 -10.30
N HIS A 80 23.89 8.12 -9.07
CA HIS A 80 24.54 7.59 -7.88
C HIS A 80 23.86 6.30 -7.37
N MET A 81 23.85 5.26 -8.19
CA MET A 81 23.14 3.98 -7.93
C MET A 81 23.62 3.28 -6.66
N VAL A 82 24.91 3.37 -6.32
CA VAL A 82 25.43 2.80 -5.06
C VAL A 82 24.86 3.53 -3.85
N LEU A 83 24.83 4.87 -3.89
CA LEU A 83 24.28 5.67 -2.80
C LEU A 83 22.76 5.48 -2.68
N PHE A 84 22.06 5.44 -3.81
CA PHE A 84 20.65 5.07 -3.86
C PHE A 84 20.42 3.67 -3.27
N GLY A 85 21.21 2.67 -3.64
CA GLY A 85 21.11 1.32 -3.11
C GLY A 85 21.29 1.25 -1.59
N ILE A 86 22.28 1.98 -1.05
CA ILE A 86 22.49 2.08 0.40
C ILE A 86 21.28 2.75 1.09
N ALA A 87 20.84 3.90 0.57
CA ALA A 87 19.70 4.63 1.13
C ALA A 87 18.41 3.79 1.07
N ASN A 88 18.15 3.14 -0.06
CA ASN A 88 16.99 2.29 -0.25
C ASN A 88 17.02 1.05 0.64
N TRP A 89 18.20 0.45 0.85
CA TRP A 89 18.39 -0.63 1.83
C TRP A 89 18.06 -0.15 3.26
N ILE A 90 18.51 1.04 3.65
CA ILE A 90 18.16 1.64 4.95
C ILE A 90 16.65 1.83 5.06
N MET A 91 15.97 2.31 4.01
CA MET A 91 14.51 2.47 4.01
C MET A 91 13.78 1.13 4.15
N HIS A 92 14.24 0.07 3.49
CA HIS A 92 13.72 -1.28 3.67
C HIS A 92 13.90 -1.80 5.09
N MET A 93 15.06 -1.56 5.71
CA MET A 93 15.33 -1.95 7.09
C MET A 93 14.48 -1.16 8.08
N MET A 94 14.32 0.14 7.85
CA MET A 94 13.45 1.01 8.64
C MET A 94 11.99 0.55 8.61
N LEU A 95 11.49 0.22 7.42
CA LEU A 95 10.14 -0.35 7.23
C LEU A 95 9.99 -1.68 7.97
N LEU A 96 10.94 -2.62 7.82
CA LEU A 96 10.90 -3.92 8.51
C LEU A 96 10.86 -3.74 10.03
N LEU A 97 11.76 -2.94 10.59
CA LEU A 97 11.84 -2.73 12.04
C LEU A 97 10.60 -2.03 12.59
N SER A 98 10.02 -1.12 11.81
CA SER A 98 8.76 -0.43 12.15
C SER A 98 7.60 -1.44 12.16
N MET A 99 7.47 -2.26 11.13
CA MET A 99 6.46 -3.32 11.05
C MET A 99 6.62 -4.34 12.17
N MET A 100 7.84 -4.82 12.45
CA MET A 100 8.13 -5.71 13.57
C MET A 100 7.72 -5.07 14.92
N TYR A 101 7.99 -3.78 15.11
CA TYR A 101 7.54 -3.09 16.32
C TYR A 101 6.01 -3.00 16.38
N LEU A 102 5.35 -2.63 15.29
CA LEU A 102 3.89 -2.54 15.19
C LEU A 102 3.19 -3.89 15.42
N THR A 103 3.84 -5.01 15.10
CA THR A 103 3.37 -6.39 15.34
C THR A 103 3.97 -7.05 16.60
N ASN A 104 4.46 -6.25 17.55
CA ASN A 104 4.98 -6.71 18.85
C ASN A 104 6.17 -7.68 18.77
N TYR A 105 6.91 -7.67 17.66
CA TYR A 105 7.97 -8.63 17.34
C TYR A 105 7.47 -10.09 17.36
N LYS A 106 6.18 -10.31 17.15
CA LYS A 106 5.59 -11.65 17.08
C LYS A 106 5.40 -12.05 15.62
N HIS A 107 5.47 -13.35 15.36
CA HIS A 107 5.30 -13.91 14.02
C HIS A 107 6.21 -13.29 12.95
N ASN A 108 7.42 -12.83 13.32
CA ASN A 108 8.38 -12.16 12.42
C ASN A 108 8.74 -13.00 11.18
N ARG A 109 8.66 -14.33 11.25
CA ARG A 109 8.79 -15.19 10.07
C ARG A 109 7.72 -14.88 9.03
N VAL A 110 6.46 -14.81 9.46
CA VAL A 110 5.32 -14.53 8.58
C VAL A 110 5.48 -13.14 7.97
N LEU A 111 5.83 -12.14 8.80
CA LEU A 111 6.09 -10.78 8.33
C LEU A 111 7.20 -10.74 7.27
N VAL A 112 8.37 -11.35 7.53
CA VAL A 112 9.47 -11.36 6.57
C VAL A 112 9.11 -12.11 5.29
N CYS A 113 8.43 -13.26 5.38
CA CYS A 113 7.95 -13.97 4.20
C CYS A 113 7.01 -13.09 3.36
N LEU A 114 6.02 -12.43 3.99
CA LEU A 114 5.08 -11.55 3.30
C LEU A 114 5.77 -10.36 2.64
N MET A 115 6.74 -9.72 3.32
CA MET A 115 7.51 -8.62 2.76
C MET A 115 8.42 -9.06 1.60
N LEU A 116 8.94 -10.30 1.62
CA LEU A 116 9.72 -10.86 0.51
C LEU A 116 8.86 -11.34 -0.67
N ILE A 117 7.59 -11.64 -0.44
CA ILE A 117 6.60 -11.94 -1.50
C ILE A 117 6.27 -10.70 -2.32
N TYR A 118 6.46 -9.50 -1.76
CA TYR A 118 6.15 -8.26 -2.46
C TYR A 118 6.90 -8.18 -3.81
N PRO A 119 6.18 -8.02 -4.94
CA PRO A 119 6.79 -7.98 -6.26
C PRO A 119 7.52 -6.64 -6.48
N VAL A 120 8.84 -6.65 -6.34
CA VAL A 120 9.66 -5.42 -6.46
C VAL A 120 9.59 -4.83 -7.86
N ALA A 121 9.30 -5.65 -8.86
CA ALA A 121 9.00 -5.28 -10.25
C ALA A 121 7.96 -4.15 -10.39
N LEU A 122 7.03 -4.04 -9.44
CA LEU A 122 6.05 -2.96 -9.45
C LEU A 122 6.71 -1.57 -9.35
N MET A 123 7.88 -1.49 -8.72
CA MET A 123 8.67 -0.27 -8.57
C MET A 123 9.65 -0.04 -9.73
N ALA A 124 9.49 -0.72 -10.85
CA ALA A 124 10.37 -0.56 -12.01
C ALA A 124 9.79 0.45 -13.01
N GLY A 125 8.46 0.47 -13.21
CA GLY A 125 7.82 1.08 -14.39
C GLY A 125 7.98 2.59 -14.66
N SER A 126 8.60 3.38 -13.76
CA SER A 126 8.97 4.79 -14.03
C SER A 126 10.47 5.05 -13.84
N GLY A 127 11.28 3.99 -13.84
CA GLY A 127 12.65 3.99 -13.32
C GLY A 127 12.66 3.59 -11.85
N TRP A 128 13.62 2.75 -11.47
CA TRP A 128 13.76 2.21 -10.12
C TRP A 128 13.88 3.33 -9.09
N MET A 129 14.78 4.28 -9.32
CA MET A 129 15.03 5.38 -8.40
C MET A 129 13.78 6.25 -8.22
N THR A 130 13.15 6.67 -9.32
CA THR A 130 11.93 7.48 -9.28
C THR A 130 10.81 6.77 -8.52
N ALA A 131 10.53 5.51 -8.83
CA ALA A 131 9.41 4.80 -8.20
C ALA A 131 9.65 4.50 -6.71
N TYR A 132 10.86 4.04 -6.33
CA TYR A 132 11.18 3.79 -4.93
C TYR A 132 11.12 5.06 -4.10
N ILE A 133 11.73 6.15 -4.55
CA ILE A 133 11.72 7.42 -3.80
C ILE A 133 10.32 8.02 -3.75
N THR A 134 9.52 7.88 -4.81
CA THR A 134 8.17 8.45 -4.85
C THR A 134 7.13 7.67 -4.05
N TYR A 135 7.25 6.35 -3.94
CA TYR A 135 6.22 5.50 -3.33
C TYR A 135 6.72 4.72 -2.12
N PHE A 136 7.83 3.99 -2.27
CA PHE A 136 8.36 3.14 -1.20
C PHE A 136 8.90 3.95 -0.03
N TRP A 137 9.60 5.07 -0.29
CA TRP A 137 10.16 5.89 0.76
C TRP A 137 9.08 6.59 1.61
N PRO A 138 8.04 7.21 1.03
CA PRO A 138 6.89 7.71 1.77
C PRO A 138 6.19 6.63 2.58
N LEU A 139 6.02 5.42 2.03
CA LEU A 139 5.48 4.29 2.79
C LEU A 139 6.34 3.97 4.01
N ALA A 140 7.65 3.78 3.83
CA ALA A 140 8.57 3.45 4.91
C ALA A 140 8.53 4.53 6.00
N CYS A 141 8.62 5.80 5.62
CA CYS A 141 8.51 6.94 6.53
C CYS A 141 7.14 6.99 7.24
N GLY A 142 6.03 6.79 6.54
CA GLY A 142 4.67 6.82 7.10
C GLY A 142 4.44 5.69 8.11
N ILE A 143 4.85 4.46 7.79
CA ILE A 143 4.78 3.32 8.71
C ILE A 143 5.69 3.54 9.92
N THR A 144 6.87 4.14 9.73
CA THR A 144 7.75 4.53 10.84
C THR A 144 7.10 5.59 11.72
N ALA A 145 6.40 6.57 11.15
CA ALA A 145 5.65 7.54 11.93
C ALA A 145 4.54 6.88 12.77
N PHE A 146 3.86 5.83 12.29
CA PHE A 146 2.88 5.09 13.11
C PHE A 146 3.47 4.43 14.36
N VAL A 147 4.78 4.16 14.41
CA VAL A 147 5.45 3.67 15.63
C VAL A 147 5.27 4.66 16.78
N SER A 148 5.27 5.97 16.50
CA SER A 148 4.99 7.00 17.50
C SER A 148 3.59 6.88 18.11
N LEU A 149 2.57 6.67 17.26
CA LEU A 149 1.18 6.49 17.69
C LEU A 149 1.04 5.25 18.58
N LYS A 150 1.64 4.13 18.19
CA LYS A 150 1.63 2.92 19.01
C LYS A 150 2.33 3.13 20.35
N LYS A 151 3.50 3.75 20.37
CA LYS A 151 4.21 4.06 21.61
C LYS A 151 3.36 4.90 22.56
N MET A 152 2.72 5.93 22.05
CA MET A 152 1.80 6.76 22.82
C MET A 152 0.57 6.01 23.31
N TYR A 153 0.00 5.14 22.47
CA TYR A 153 -1.11 4.27 22.86
C TYR A 153 -0.74 3.43 24.09
N LEU A 154 0.47 2.85 24.07
CA LEU A 154 1.03 2.05 25.17
C LEU A 154 1.52 2.88 26.37
N GLY A 155 1.45 4.22 26.31
CA GLY A 155 1.95 5.10 27.37
C GLY A 155 3.48 5.16 27.47
N GLU A 156 4.20 4.75 26.43
CA GLU A 156 5.66 4.87 26.38
C GLU A 156 6.07 6.34 26.20
N LYS A 157 7.02 6.81 27.02
CA LYS A 157 7.58 8.17 26.87
C LYS A 157 8.45 8.26 25.61
N LEU A 158 8.16 9.24 24.75
CA LEU A 158 8.97 9.57 23.58
C LEU A 158 10.06 10.58 23.98
N SER A 159 11.32 10.32 23.59
CA SER A 159 12.37 11.34 23.72
C SER A 159 12.19 12.43 22.66
N VAL A 160 12.73 13.63 22.92
CA VAL A 160 12.66 14.76 21.97
C VAL A 160 13.20 14.38 20.59
N LEU A 161 14.32 13.65 20.53
CA LEU A 161 14.88 13.16 19.28
C LEU A 161 13.94 12.19 18.53
N GLN A 162 13.22 11.32 19.26
CA GLN A 162 12.22 10.45 18.64
C GLN A 162 11.04 11.24 18.10
N VAL A 163 10.57 12.25 18.83
CA VAL A 163 9.51 13.15 18.37
C VAL A 163 9.93 13.83 17.07
N ILE A 164 11.11 14.45 17.03
CA ILE A 164 11.64 15.11 15.82
C ILE A 164 11.73 14.11 14.67
N PHE A 165 12.32 12.93 14.91
CA PHE A 165 12.48 11.91 13.88
C PHE A 165 11.14 11.45 13.29
N PHE A 166 10.17 11.07 14.12
CA PHE A 166 8.86 10.62 13.64
C PHE A 166 8.09 11.73 12.93
N THR A 167 8.22 12.97 13.38
CA THR A 167 7.62 14.14 12.73
C THR A 167 8.24 14.38 11.35
N LEU A 168 9.56 14.31 11.21
CA LEU A 168 10.23 14.43 9.90
C LEU A 168 9.83 13.31 8.94
N CYS A 169 9.75 12.07 9.43
CA CYS A 169 9.21 10.96 8.65
C CYS A 169 7.77 11.25 8.18
N LEU A 170 6.90 11.75 9.07
CA LEU A 170 5.53 12.08 8.69
C LEU A 170 5.49 13.19 7.62
N VAL A 171 6.24 14.27 7.79
CA VAL A 171 6.32 15.38 6.82
C VAL A 171 6.76 14.87 5.45
N PHE A 172 7.79 14.03 5.38
CA PHE A 172 8.22 13.42 4.12
C PHE A 172 7.17 12.49 3.52
N ALA A 173 6.46 11.71 4.36
CA ALA A 173 5.46 10.77 3.91
C ALA A 173 4.23 11.46 3.30
N VAL A 174 3.74 12.54 3.92
CA VAL A 174 2.53 13.26 3.46
C VAL A 174 2.75 14.17 2.26
N ASP A 175 3.99 14.34 1.81
CA ASP A 175 4.33 15.00 0.53
C ASP A 175 3.75 14.20 -0.66
N LEU A 176 3.49 12.89 -0.47
CA LEU A 176 2.70 12.08 -1.38
C LEU A 176 1.22 12.06 -0.96
N GLU A 177 0.34 12.48 -1.87
CA GLU A 177 -1.09 12.68 -1.61
C GLU A 177 -1.79 11.40 -1.11
N VAL A 178 -1.48 10.28 -1.76
CA VAL A 178 -2.01 8.95 -1.45
C VAL A 178 -1.61 8.50 -0.04
N CYS A 179 -0.36 8.79 0.37
CA CYS A 179 0.14 8.47 1.69
C CYS A 179 -0.49 9.39 2.75
N ALA A 180 -0.70 10.66 2.45
CA ALA A 180 -1.37 11.61 3.34
C ALA A 180 -2.78 11.15 3.69
N VAL A 181 -3.56 10.70 2.70
CA VAL A 181 -4.91 10.15 2.92
C VAL A 181 -4.85 8.86 3.74
N PHE A 182 -3.96 7.93 3.40
CA PHE A 182 -3.76 6.70 4.16
C PHE A 182 -3.46 6.97 5.64
N TYR A 183 -2.50 7.86 5.92
CA TYR A 183 -2.13 8.23 7.29
C TYR A 183 -3.28 8.91 8.03
N THR A 184 -4.00 9.82 7.36
CA THR A 184 -5.15 10.52 7.94
C THR A 184 -6.25 9.55 8.38
N CYS A 185 -6.59 8.53 7.56
CA CYS A 185 -7.59 7.53 7.93
C CYS A 185 -7.18 6.73 9.19
N ILE A 186 -5.91 6.35 9.30
CA ILE A 186 -5.38 5.66 10.50
C ILE A 186 -5.38 6.60 11.70
N LEU A 187 -5.04 7.87 11.52
CA LEU A 187 -5.06 8.87 12.59
C LEU A 187 -6.49 9.12 13.09
N CYS A 188 -7.48 9.21 12.21
CA CYS A 188 -8.90 9.27 12.58
C CYS A 188 -9.31 8.04 13.40
N THR A 189 -8.85 6.85 13.00
CA THR A 189 -9.10 5.61 13.75
C THR A 189 -8.50 5.67 15.15
N PHE A 190 -7.28 6.17 15.26
CA PHE A 190 -6.60 6.37 16.54
C PHE A 190 -7.37 7.34 17.45
N ILE A 191 -7.89 8.45 16.90
CA ILE A 191 -8.74 9.40 17.62
C ILE A 191 -10.03 8.72 18.12
N VAL A 192 -10.72 7.97 17.25
CA VAL A 192 -11.92 7.21 17.64
C VAL A 192 -11.61 6.24 18.77
N MET A 193 -10.48 5.53 18.71
CA MET A 193 -10.05 4.65 19.80
C MET A 193 -9.78 5.42 21.10
N MET A 194 -9.07 6.55 21.05
CA MET A 194 -8.86 7.39 22.24
C MET A 194 -10.17 7.83 22.88
N ILE A 195 -11.16 8.22 22.06
CA ILE A 195 -12.50 8.61 22.53
C ILE A 195 -13.22 7.42 23.17
N TRP A 196 -13.22 6.25 22.50
CA TRP A 196 -13.86 5.04 23.02
C TRP A 196 -13.28 4.63 24.39
N GLU A 197 -11.96 4.73 24.55
CA GLU A 197 -11.30 4.34 25.80
C GLU A 197 -11.29 5.43 26.86
N LYS A 198 -11.79 6.63 26.55
CA LYS A 198 -11.73 7.82 27.42
C LYS A 198 -10.30 8.12 27.89
N HIS A 199 -9.29 7.73 27.11
CA HIS A 199 -7.87 7.90 27.42
C HIS A 199 -7.35 9.22 26.86
N PHE A 200 -7.84 10.31 27.44
CA PHE A 200 -7.42 11.66 27.10
C PHE A 200 -6.30 12.12 28.02
N ASP A 201 -5.13 12.34 27.44
CA ASP A 201 -4.01 13.01 28.08
C ASP A 201 -3.64 14.23 27.23
N PHE A 202 -3.32 15.35 27.87
CA PHE A 202 -3.01 16.61 27.18
C PHE A 202 -1.89 16.41 26.14
N GLN A 203 -0.82 15.68 26.48
CA GLN A 203 0.29 15.42 25.56
C GLN A 203 -0.16 14.58 24.37
N LYS A 204 -1.01 13.56 24.61
CA LYS A 204 -1.56 12.72 23.54
C LYS A 204 -2.44 13.53 22.59
N ILE A 205 -3.29 14.41 23.12
CA ILE A 205 -4.16 15.28 22.31
C ILE A 205 -3.31 16.23 21.47
N VAL A 206 -2.40 16.98 22.09
CA VAL A 206 -1.54 17.94 21.39
C VAL A 206 -0.76 17.25 20.28
N TYR A 207 -0.13 16.11 20.56
CA TYR A 207 0.65 15.40 19.55
C TYR A 207 -0.22 14.88 18.39
N THR A 208 -1.40 14.33 18.69
CA THR A 208 -2.35 13.85 17.66
C THR A 208 -2.85 14.99 16.79
N VAL A 209 -3.18 16.15 17.40
CA VAL A 209 -3.56 17.36 16.67
C VAL A 209 -2.42 17.86 15.80
N CYS A 210 -1.17 17.89 16.30
CA CYS A 210 -0.01 18.26 15.49
C CYS A 210 0.16 17.35 14.27
N GLN A 211 0.01 16.03 14.43
CA GLN A 211 0.07 15.10 13.29
C GLN A 211 -1.07 15.32 12.29
N LEU A 212 -2.28 15.61 12.78
CA LEU A 212 -3.43 15.91 11.92
C LEU A 212 -3.19 17.19 11.13
N LEU A 213 -2.63 18.22 11.75
CA LEU A 213 -2.24 19.46 11.08
C LEU A 213 -1.19 19.21 9.99
N ILE A 214 -0.19 18.37 10.26
CA ILE A 214 0.81 18.01 9.23
C ILE A 214 0.14 17.30 8.04
N CYS A 215 -0.76 16.35 8.29
CA CYS A 215 -1.49 15.67 7.23
C CYS A 215 -2.39 16.63 6.44
N ALA A 216 -3.11 17.50 7.14
CA ALA A 216 -3.94 18.53 6.52
C ALA A 216 -3.12 19.50 5.67
N CYS A 217 -1.95 19.95 6.17
CA CYS A 217 -1.02 20.76 5.40
C CYS A 217 -0.54 20.05 4.13
N GLY A 218 -0.17 18.76 4.21
CA GLY A 218 0.23 17.98 3.03
C GLY A 218 -0.88 17.86 1.98
N ILE A 219 -2.11 17.57 2.41
CA ILE A 219 -3.28 17.50 1.52
C ILE A 219 -3.58 18.87 0.89
N VAL A 220 -3.62 19.94 1.69
CA VAL A 220 -3.87 21.30 1.21
C VAL A 220 -2.77 21.70 0.23
N PHE A 221 -1.51 21.47 0.55
CA PHE A 221 -0.37 21.76 -0.33
C PHE A 221 -0.49 21.06 -1.68
N ALA A 222 -0.92 19.79 -1.69
CA ALA A 222 -1.15 19.07 -2.94
C ALA A 222 -2.33 19.62 -3.75
N LEU A 223 -3.43 19.99 -3.07
CA LEU A 223 -4.64 20.51 -3.72
C LEU A 223 -4.47 21.94 -4.25
N THR A 224 -3.63 22.76 -3.62
CA THR A 224 -3.38 24.15 -4.04
C THR A 224 -2.15 24.29 -4.93
N CYS A 225 -1.41 23.22 -5.18
CA CYS A 225 -0.23 23.24 -6.04
C CYS A 225 -0.60 23.55 -7.50
N PRO A 226 -0.11 24.67 -8.08
CA PRO A 226 -0.40 25.03 -9.47
C PRO A 226 0.11 23.99 -10.47
N GLY A 227 1.27 23.38 -10.19
CA GLY A 227 1.83 22.33 -11.04
C GLY A 227 0.96 21.09 -11.13
N ASN A 228 0.26 20.70 -10.05
CA ASN A 228 -0.66 19.57 -10.08
C ASN A 228 -1.85 19.83 -11.03
N GLU A 229 -2.40 21.04 -11.03
CA GLU A 229 -3.48 21.41 -11.96
C GLU A 229 -2.98 21.51 -13.41
N ALA A 230 -1.79 22.09 -13.63
CA ALA A 230 -1.18 22.12 -14.97
C ALA A 230 -0.95 20.70 -15.54
N ARG A 231 -0.38 19.80 -14.71
CA ARG A 231 -0.20 18.39 -15.06
C ARG A 231 -1.53 17.66 -15.28
N LYS A 232 -2.57 17.98 -14.50
CA LYS A 232 -3.91 17.40 -14.66
C LYS A 232 -4.53 17.79 -16.00
N ILE A 233 -4.38 19.03 -16.47
CA ILE A 233 -4.83 19.47 -17.80
C ILE A 233 -4.13 18.66 -18.90
N SER A 234 -2.80 18.54 -18.82
CA SER A 234 -2.02 17.73 -19.76
C SER A 234 -2.45 16.25 -19.76
N ASN A 235 -2.64 15.68 -18.56
CA ASN A 235 -3.07 14.30 -18.41
C ASN A 235 -4.51 14.04 -18.89
N ILE A 236 -5.42 15.02 -18.77
CA ILE A 236 -6.76 14.91 -19.36
C ILE A 236 -6.64 14.78 -20.87
N ALA A 237 -5.87 15.65 -21.52
CA ALA A 237 -5.69 15.62 -22.97
C ALA A 237 -5.07 14.31 -23.45
N TYR A 238 -4.08 13.78 -22.72
CA TYR A 238 -3.33 12.60 -23.14
C TYR A 238 -3.94 11.26 -22.70
N TRP A 239 -4.33 11.13 -21.42
CA TRP A 239 -4.73 9.83 -20.84
C TRP A 239 -6.23 9.58 -20.86
N PHE A 240 -7.02 10.63 -20.60
CA PHE A 240 -8.45 10.48 -20.37
C PHE A 240 -9.26 11.76 -20.72
N PRO A 241 -9.51 12.02 -22.02
CA PRO A 241 -10.19 13.26 -22.46
C PRO A 241 -11.57 13.49 -21.86
N ASN A 242 -12.37 12.43 -21.68
CA ASN A 242 -13.72 12.53 -21.13
C ASN A 242 -13.76 12.80 -19.61
N TYR A 243 -12.62 12.81 -18.92
CA TYR A 243 -12.55 12.98 -17.46
C TYR A 243 -13.15 14.30 -16.95
N THR A 244 -13.19 15.34 -17.78
CA THR A 244 -13.82 16.64 -17.45
C THR A 244 -15.32 16.55 -17.28
N SER A 245 -15.99 15.59 -17.96
CA SER A 245 -17.43 15.39 -17.86
C SER A 245 -17.87 14.68 -16.58
N PHE A 246 -16.92 14.19 -15.77
CA PHE A 246 -17.21 13.34 -14.62
C PHE A 246 -17.51 14.18 -13.38
N THR A 247 -18.63 13.87 -12.74
CA THR A 247 -18.97 14.37 -11.41
C THR A 247 -18.06 13.77 -10.34
N VAL A 248 -18.20 14.25 -9.10
CA VAL A 248 -17.52 13.69 -7.93
C VAL A 248 -17.89 12.23 -7.71
N VAL A 249 -19.16 11.87 -7.95
CA VAL A 249 -19.66 10.49 -7.80
C VAL A 249 -19.06 9.59 -8.87
N ASP A 250 -18.99 10.04 -10.12
CA ASP A 250 -18.40 9.26 -11.22
C ASP A 250 -16.92 8.97 -10.95
N LYS A 251 -16.18 9.94 -10.42
CA LYS A 251 -14.77 9.78 -10.01
C LYS A 251 -14.60 8.79 -8.87
N ALA A 252 -15.52 8.78 -7.90
CA ALA A 252 -15.51 7.80 -6.82
C ALA A 252 -15.79 6.37 -7.33
N VAL A 253 -16.81 6.20 -8.19
CA VAL A 253 -17.13 4.91 -8.83
C VAL A 253 -15.96 4.42 -9.70
N LEU A 254 -15.33 5.33 -10.45
CA LEU A 254 -14.13 5.07 -11.25
C LEU A 254 -12.97 4.57 -10.38
N GLY A 255 -12.75 5.22 -9.22
CA GLY A 255 -11.77 4.80 -8.23
C GLY A 255 -12.04 3.39 -7.71
N VAL A 256 -13.28 3.09 -7.33
CA VAL A 256 -13.70 1.77 -6.82
C VAL A 256 -13.48 0.69 -7.87
N ASN A 257 -14.05 0.87 -9.07
CA ASN A 257 -13.95 -0.13 -10.12
C ASN A 257 -12.48 -0.37 -10.53
N SER A 258 -11.68 0.70 -10.66
CA SER A 258 -10.25 0.55 -10.99
C SER A 258 -9.48 -0.19 -9.90
N ALA A 259 -9.74 0.14 -8.62
CA ALA A 259 -9.07 -0.49 -7.49
C ALA A 259 -9.44 -1.97 -7.40
N PHE A 260 -10.73 -2.28 -7.30
CA PHE A 260 -11.19 -3.64 -7.03
C PHE A 260 -11.01 -4.59 -8.21
N LEU A 261 -11.09 -4.11 -9.46
CA LEU A 261 -10.75 -4.93 -10.62
C LEU A 261 -9.29 -5.41 -10.54
N ASN A 262 -8.36 -4.53 -10.16
CA ASN A 262 -6.97 -4.92 -9.96
C ASN A 262 -6.80 -5.84 -8.76
N LEU A 263 -7.44 -5.55 -7.62
CA LEU A 263 -7.37 -6.39 -6.43
C LEU A 263 -7.83 -7.83 -6.70
N TYR A 264 -8.96 -7.99 -7.40
CA TYR A 264 -9.51 -9.31 -7.68
C TYR A 264 -8.84 -10.05 -8.84
N SER A 265 -8.21 -9.34 -9.78
CA SER A 265 -7.62 -9.99 -10.97
C SER A 265 -6.10 -10.20 -10.88
N ASN A 266 -5.43 -9.44 -10.02
CA ASN A 266 -3.99 -9.20 -10.18
C ASN A 266 -3.19 -9.07 -8.87
N ASP A 267 -3.85 -9.06 -7.70
CA ASP A 267 -3.20 -8.75 -6.43
C ASP A 267 -3.09 -9.99 -5.53
N ILE A 268 -1.85 -10.44 -5.31
CA ILE A 268 -1.58 -11.64 -4.51
C ILE A 268 -1.92 -11.43 -3.03
N PHE A 269 -1.70 -10.24 -2.49
CA PHE A 269 -1.97 -9.97 -1.07
C PHE A 269 -3.47 -9.94 -0.79
N TRP A 270 -4.26 -9.36 -1.70
CA TRP A 270 -5.71 -9.39 -1.60
C TRP A 270 -6.27 -10.82 -1.62
N ILE A 271 -5.79 -11.66 -2.54
CA ILE A 271 -6.16 -13.08 -2.60
C ILE A 271 -5.76 -13.80 -1.30
N MET A 272 -4.54 -13.55 -0.80
CA MET A 272 -4.08 -14.12 0.46
C MET A 272 -4.94 -13.69 1.65
N LEU A 273 -5.39 -12.43 1.71
CA LEU A 273 -6.30 -11.94 2.74
C LEU A 273 -7.65 -12.66 2.67
N CYS A 274 -8.27 -12.70 1.48
CA CYS A 274 -9.54 -13.39 1.27
C CYS A 274 -9.45 -14.87 1.65
N ALA A 275 -8.36 -15.54 1.26
CA ALA A 275 -8.11 -16.94 1.59
C ALA A 275 -7.93 -17.16 3.10
N ASN A 276 -7.16 -16.30 3.77
CA ASN A 276 -6.96 -16.40 5.22
C ASN A 276 -8.24 -16.14 6.01
N VAL A 277 -9.01 -15.10 5.66
CA VAL A 277 -10.29 -14.79 6.32
C VAL A 277 -11.29 -15.91 6.14
N CYS A 278 -11.44 -16.45 4.91
CA CYS A 278 -12.30 -17.59 4.63
C CYS A 278 -11.86 -18.83 5.45
N LEU A 279 -10.58 -19.18 5.43
CA LEU A 279 -10.04 -20.33 6.16
C LEU A 279 -10.26 -20.19 7.67
N LEU A 280 -9.92 -19.04 8.27
CA LEU A 280 -10.11 -18.81 9.69
C LEU A 280 -11.59 -18.85 10.08
N SER A 281 -12.48 -18.36 9.21
CA SER A 281 -13.93 -18.40 9.45
C SER A 281 -14.47 -19.83 9.43
N ILE A 282 -13.95 -20.70 8.55
CA ILE A 282 -14.31 -22.13 8.53
C ILE A 282 -13.76 -22.86 9.77
N LEU A 283 -12.51 -22.58 10.16
CA LEU A 283 -11.84 -23.32 11.23
C LEU A 283 -12.26 -22.88 12.64
N PHE A 284 -12.52 -21.58 12.82
CA PHE A 284 -12.69 -20.95 14.12
C PHE A 284 -13.88 -20.00 14.20
N GLY A 285 -14.56 -19.70 13.09
CA GLY A 285 -15.77 -18.90 13.12
C GLY A 285 -16.86 -19.57 13.95
N LYS A 286 -17.83 -18.76 14.37
CA LYS A 286 -19.08 -19.27 14.95
C LYS A 286 -19.69 -20.23 13.91
N LYS A 287 -20.05 -21.46 14.30
CA LYS A 287 -20.53 -22.55 13.42
C LYS A 287 -21.88 -22.22 12.75
N ASP A 288 -21.94 -21.12 12.02
CA ASP A 288 -23.09 -20.56 11.34
C ASP A 288 -22.79 -20.52 9.85
N VAL A 289 -23.51 -21.33 9.08
CA VAL A 289 -23.34 -21.49 7.64
C VAL A 289 -23.45 -20.14 6.92
N LYS A 290 -24.36 -19.25 7.36
CA LYS A 290 -24.54 -17.94 6.71
C LYS A 290 -23.28 -17.10 6.83
N LYS A 291 -22.64 -17.09 8.01
CA LYS A 291 -21.39 -16.36 8.24
C LYS A 291 -20.23 -16.95 7.44
N THR A 292 -20.17 -18.28 7.32
CA THR A 292 -19.17 -18.94 6.47
C THR A 292 -19.35 -18.56 5.00
N VAL A 293 -20.59 -18.54 4.48
CA VAL A 293 -20.88 -18.11 3.10
C VAL A 293 -20.45 -16.67 2.86
N VAL A 294 -20.75 -15.76 3.79
CA VAL A 294 -20.29 -14.36 3.73
C VAL A 294 -18.75 -14.29 3.68
N ALA A 295 -18.06 -15.02 4.55
CA ALA A 295 -16.59 -15.06 4.57
C ALA A 295 -15.96 -15.70 3.32
N SER A 296 -16.66 -16.63 2.67
CA SER A 296 -16.19 -17.27 1.43
C SER A 296 -16.44 -16.43 0.19
N THR A 297 -17.37 -15.47 0.23
CA THR A 297 -17.77 -14.65 -0.93
C THR A 297 -16.59 -13.91 -1.57
N PRO A 298 -15.71 -13.20 -0.82
CA PRO A 298 -14.57 -12.50 -1.42
C PRO A 298 -13.55 -13.45 -2.07
N LEU A 299 -13.30 -14.61 -1.45
CA LEU A 299 -12.39 -15.61 -2.01
C LEU A 299 -12.97 -16.21 -3.30
N LEU A 300 -14.26 -16.53 -3.31
CA LEU A 300 -14.93 -17.06 -4.50
C LEU A 300 -14.82 -16.07 -5.67
N LEU A 301 -15.09 -14.78 -5.42
CA LEU A 301 -14.94 -13.75 -6.45
C LEU A 301 -13.49 -13.66 -6.96
N ALA A 302 -12.51 -13.70 -6.06
CA ALA A 302 -11.09 -13.70 -6.45
C ALA A 302 -10.71 -14.90 -7.31
N LEU A 303 -11.18 -16.10 -6.97
CA LEU A 303 -10.94 -17.31 -7.77
C LEU A 303 -11.64 -17.25 -9.13
N LEU A 304 -12.86 -16.70 -9.18
CA LEU A 304 -13.60 -16.48 -10.43
C LEU A 304 -12.85 -15.52 -11.38
N MET A 305 -12.27 -14.44 -10.83
CA MET A 305 -11.56 -13.43 -11.62
C MET A 305 -10.10 -13.80 -11.96
N THR A 306 -9.57 -14.89 -11.37
CA THR A 306 -8.19 -15.34 -11.60
C THR A 306 -8.14 -16.74 -12.21
N VAL A 307 -8.21 -17.77 -11.35
CA VAL A 307 -8.00 -19.18 -11.71
C VAL A 307 -9.09 -19.70 -12.66
N LEU A 308 -10.34 -19.30 -12.43
CA LEU A 308 -11.49 -19.77 -13.21
C LEU A 308 -11.84 -18.86 -14.40
N LYS A 309 -11.18 -17.69 -14.54
CA LYS A 309 -11.44 -16.75 -15.63
C LYS A 309 -11.35 -17.40 -17.02
N PRO A 310 -10.36 -18.27 -17.34
CA PRO A 310 -10.30 -18.93 -18.66
C PRO A 310 -11.51 -19.84 -18.92
N VAL A 311 -11.98 -20.55 -17.90
CA VAL A 311 -13.15 -21.43 -17.99
C VAL A 311 -14.43 -20.61 -18.17
N LEU A 312 -14.58 -19.51 -17.42
CA LEU A 312 -15.69 -18.57 -17.60
C LEU A 312 -15.67 -17.95 -19.00
N GLY A 313 -14.50 -17.62 -19.54
CA GLY A 313 -14.38 -17.07 -20.89
C GLY A 313 -14.83 -18.03 -21.98
N LEU A 314 -14.72 -19.35 -21.74
CA LEU A 314 -15.14 -20.38 -22.69
C LEU A 314 -16.66 -20.62 -22.68
N TYR A 315 -17.28 -20.65 -21.49
CA TYR A 315 -18.70 -21.04 -21.35
C TYR A 315 -19.65 -19.87 -21.08
N TYR A 316 -19.16 -18.76 -20.53
CA TYR A 316 -19.93 -17.58 -20.14
C TYR A 316 -19.17 -16.28 -20.51
N PRO A 317 -18.88 -16.05 -21.81
CA PRO A 317 -18.04 -14.94 -22.26
C PRO A 317 -18.62 -13.57 -21.86
N GLU A 318 -19.94 -13.43 -21.75
CA GLU A 318 -20.60 -12.20 -21.33
C GLU A 318 -20.22 -11.80 -19.89
N MET A 319 -20.09 -12.78 -19.00
CA MET A 319 -19.68 -12.55 -17.60
C MET A 319 -18.24 -12.04 -17.52
N VAL A 320 -17.34 -12.58 -18.33
CA VAL A 320 -15.96 -12.09 -18.41
C VAL A 320 -15.94 -10.69 -19.03
N SER A 321 -16.71 -10.49 -20.11
CA SER A 321 -16.81 -9.21 -20.80
C SER A 321 -17.27 -8.09 -19.85
N LEU A 322 -18.18 -8.38 -18.92
CA LEU A 322 -18.72 -7.41 -17.97
C LEU A 322 -17.64 -6.76 -17.09
N PHE A 323 -16.65 -7.55 -16.64
CA PHE A 323 -15.50 -7.02 -15.88
C PHE A 323 -14.44 -6.40 -16.80
N ASP A 324 -14.26 -6.96 -18.00
CA ASP A 324 -13.32 -6.44 -19.00
C ASP A 324 -13.80 -5.13 -19.64
N LEU A 325 -15.10 -4.79 -19.61
CA LEU A 325 -15.64 -3.50 -20.07
C LEU A 325 -14.91 -2.35 -19.39
N PHE A 326 -14.75 -2.44 -18.07
CA PHE A 326 -14.06 -1.41 -17.30
C PHE A 326 -12.54 -1.41 -17.58
N ALA A 327 -11.94 -2.58 -17.78
CA ALA A 327 -10.53 -2.70 -18.19
C ALA A 327 -10.29 -1.99 -19.54
N ASN A 328 -11.26 -2.06 -20.44
CA ASN A 328 -11.25 -1.44 -21.76
C ASN A 328 -11.76 0.00 -21.77
N LYS A 329 -11.78 0.68 -20.61
CA LYS A 329 -12.22 2.08 -20.45
C LYS A 329 -13.66 2.33 -20.93
N LYS A 330 -14.55 1.32 -20.87
CA LYS A 330 -15.99 1.49 -21.06
C LYS A 330 -16.64 1.67 -19.70
N TYR A 331 -16.68 2.92 -19.25
CA TYR A 331 -17.30 3.37 -18.00
C TYR A 331 -18.72 3.88 -18.25
N VAL A 332 -19.44 4.20 -17.16
CA VAL A 332 -20.77 4.80 -17.24
C VAL A 332 -20.67 6.17 -17.95
N ASP A 333 -21.44 6.36 -19.01
CA ASP A 333 -21.50 7.59 -19.79
C ASP A 333 -22.93 7.88 -20.27
N ALA A 334 -23.12 9.00 -20.96
CA ALA A 334 -24.42 9.44 -21.47
C ALA A 334 -25.09 8.45 -22.44
N THR A 335 -24.34 7.51 -23.02
CA THR A 335 -24.85 6.53 -23.98
C THR A 335 -25.28 5.22 -23.32
N ASN A 336 -24.74 4.90 -22.14
CA ASN A 336 -24.93 3.59 -21.51
C ASN A 336 -25.52 3.65 -20.09
N TYR A 337 -25.75 4.83 -19.52
CA TYR A 337 -26.25 5.01 -18.15
C TYR A 337 -27.59 4.31 -17.85
N ASN A 338 -28.43 4.06 -18.85
CA ASN A 338 -29.69 3.32 -18.69
C ASN A 338 -29.49 1.80 -18.56
N SER A 339 -28.30 1.28 -18.87
CA SER A 339 -28.01 -0.14 -18.79
C SER A 339 -27.65 -0.54 -17.37
N LEU A 340 -28.40 -1.46 -16.76
CA LEU A 340 -28.04 -2.00 -15.45
C LEU A 340 -26.67 -2.70 -15.46
N ALA A 341 -26.26 -3.26 -16.60
CA ALA A 341 -25.04 -4.05 -16.71
C ALA A 341 -23.77 -3.26 -16.35
N VAL A 342 -23.72 -1.96 -16.65
CA VAL A 342 -22.53 -1.12 -16.35
C VAL A 342 -22.34 -0.87 -14.85
N TYR A 343 -23.37 -1.08 -14.03
CA TYR A 343 -23.31 -0.91 -12.56
C TYR A 343 -23.01 -2.21 -11.82
N ILE A 344 -23.20 -3.38 -12.46
CA ILE A 344 -23.01 -4.70 -11.83
C ILE A 344 -21.60 -4.88 -11.25
N PRO A 345 -20.48 -4.56 -11.95
CA PRO A 345 -19.14 -4.73 -11.39
C PRO A 345 -18.97 -3.97 -10.07
N PHE A 346 -19.44 -2.71 -10.04
CA PHE A 346 -19.37 -1.87 -8.84
C PHE A 346 -20.14 -2.50 -7.68
N ILE A 347 -21.37 -2.93 -7.92
CA ILE A 347 -22.23 -3.56 -6.89
C ILE A 347 -21.56 -4.84 -6.36
N ILE A 348 -21.04 -5.71 -7.24
CA ILE A 348 -20.35 -6.95 -6.83
C ILE A 348 -19.11 -6.63 -5.99
N PHE A 349 -18.30 -5.65 -6.40
CA PHE A 349 -17.12 -5.25 -5.63
C PHE A 349 -17.49 -4.68 -4.26
N MET A 350 -18.54 -3.87 -4.16
CA MET A 350 -19.00 -3.32 -2.88
C MET A 350 -19.58 -4.41 -1.97
N ILE A 351 -20.39 -5.32 -2.49
CA ILE A 351 -20.90 -6.48 -1.73
C ILE A 351 -19.73 -7.31 -1.19
N SER A 352 -18.74 -7.58 -2.04
CA SER A 352 -17.57 -8.37 -1.67
C SER A 352 -16.69 -7.65 -0.63
N ALA A 353 -16.50 -6.34 -0.76
CA ALA A 353 -15.79 -5.54 0.24
C ALA A 353 -16.50 -5.56 1.60
N VAL A 354 -17.82 -5.35 1.62
CA VAL A 354 -18.63 -5.41 2.85
C VAL A 354 -18.60 -6.81 3.45
N ALA A 355 -18.72 -7.86 2.65
CA ALA A 355 -18.62 -9.25 3.09
C ALA A 355 -17.27 -9.55 3.75
N LEU A 356 -16.17 -9.06 3.18
CA LEU A 356 -14.84 -9.19 3.77
C LEU A 356 -14.74 -8.49 5.13
N LEU A 357 -15.24 -7.25 5.24
CA LEU A 357 -15.20 -6.49 6.50
C LEU A 357 -16.06 -7.16 7.58
N LEU A 358 -17.27 -7.62 7.25
CA LEU A 358 -18.13 -8.35 8.17
C LEU A 358 -17.48 -9.66 8.64
N ALA A 359 -16.83 -10.40 7.73
CA ALA A 359 -16.11 -11.61 8.07
C ALA A 359 -14.93 -11.32 9.01
N ILE A 360 -14.18 -10.24 8.79
CA ILE A 360 -13.10 -9.80 9.69
C ILE A 360 -13.68 -9.45 11.07
N ILE A 361 -14.80 -8.73 11.15
CA ILE A 361 -15.42 -8.37 12.44
C ILE A 361 -15.76 -9.63 13.24
N GLU A 362 -16.36 -10.64 12.59
CA GLU A 362 -16.73 -11.90 13.25
C GLU A 362 -15.53 -12.76 13.68
N LEU A 363 -14.36 -12.53 13.10
CA LEU A 363 -13.12 -13.21 13.49
C LEU A 363 -12.50 -12.65 14.77
N PHE A 364 -12.89 -11.48 15.28
CA PHE A 364 -12.35 -11.00 16.55
C PHE A 364 -13.39 -11.11 17.65
N GLU A 365 -12.96 -11.62 18.80
CA GLU A 365 -13.80 -11.65 20.01
C GLU A 365 -14.01 -10.24 20.58
N TYR A 366 -13.01 -9.37 20.44
CA TYR A 366 -13.04 -8.00 20.94
C TYR A 366 -13.35 -7.02 19.83
N GLU A 367 -14.47 -6.30 19.95
CA GLU A 367 -14.96 -5.32 18.96
C GLU A 367 -13.91 -4.28 18.57
N LYS A 368 -13.10 -3.83 19.53
CA LYS A 368 -12.03 -2.85 19.28
C LYS A 368 -10.95 -3.37 18.32
N LYS A 369 -10.58 -4.65 18.46
CA LYS A 369 -9.59 -5.29 17.57
C LYS A 369 -10.17 -5.46 16.16
N ALA A 370 -11.43 -5.88 16.07
CA ALA A 370 -12.17 -5.95 14.81
C ALA A 370 -12.25 -4.60 14.11
N PHE A 371 -12.66 -3.55 14.84
CA PHE A 371 -12.76 -2.19 14.33
C PHE A 371 -11.41 -1.70 13.81
N PHE A 372 -10.34 -1.85 14.60
CA PHE A 372 -9.00 -1.46 14.19
C PHE A 372 -8.54 -2.23 12.94
N ALA A 373 -8.80 -3.55 12.87
CA ALA A 373 -8.45 -4.36 11.70
C ALA A 373 -9.18 -3.89 10.42
N CYS A 374 -10.49 -3.63 10.52
CA CYS A 374 -11.28 -3.10 9.41
C CYS A 374 -10.81 -1.71 8.99
N ALA A 375 -10.55 -0.83 9.95
CA ALA A 375 -10.06 0.51 9.71
C ALA A 375 -8.72 0.53 8.97
N VAL A 376 -7.79 -0.37 9.29
CA VAL A 376 -6.51 -0.50 8.58
C VAL A 376 -6.71 -0.89 7.12
N ILE A 377 -7.57 -1.88 6.84
CA ILE A 377 -7.90 -2.29 5.45
C ILE A 377 -8.59 -1.15 4.70
N VAL A 378 -9.60 -0.52 5.32
CA VAL A 378 -10.32 0.60 4.72
C VAL A 378 -9.38 1.76 4.43
N SER A 379 -8.43 2.07 5.31
CA SER A 379 -7.41 3.11 5.06
C SER A 379 -6.58 2.78 3.82
N GLY A 380 -6.14 1.53 3.69
CA GLY A 380 -5.44 1.06 2.50
C GLY A 380 -6.29 1.20 1.23
N ILE A 381 -7.56 0.80 1.26
CA ILE A 381 -8.49 0.94 0.13
C ILE A 381 -8.65 2.43 -0.24
N MET A 382 -8.92 3.29 0.74
CA MET A 382 -9.07 4.73 0.54
C MET A 382 -7.86 5.35 -0.15
N SER A 383 -6.64 4.92 0.20
CA SER A 383 -5.43 5.38 -0.48
C SER A 383 -5.50 5.14 -2.00
N ARG A 384 -5.99 3.98 -2.46
CA ARG A 384 -6.12 3.69 -3.89
C ARG A 384 -7.31 4.40 -4.54
N LEU A 385 -8.40 4.59 -3.81
CA LEU A 385 -9.60 5.28 -4.31
C LEU A 385 -9.33 6.75 -4.66
N THR A 386 -8.36 7.40 -3.99
CA THR A 386 -7.96 8.78 -4.31
C THR A 386 -7.57 8.97 -5.78
N LEU A 387 -7.04 7.93 -6.43
CA LEU A 387 -6.66 7.99 -7.84
C LEU A 387 -7.86 8.03 -8.80
N GLY A 388 -9.08 7.72 -8.34
CA GLY A 388 -10.30 8.02 -9.10
C GLY A 388 -10.49 9.52 -9.33
N PHE A 389 -9.87 10.36 -8.49
CA PHE A 389 -9.81 11.81 -8.64
C PHE A 389 -8.62 12.30 -9.48
N SER A 390 -7.92 11.38 -10.17
CA SER A 390 -6.90 11.70 -11.16
C SER A 390 -7.26 11.17 -12.56
N PRO A 391 -7.04 11.95 -13.64
CA PRO A 391 -7.18 11.44 -15.02
C PRO A 391 -6.22 10.28 -15.34
N THR A 392 -5.21 10.04 -14.50
CA THR A 392 -4.24 8.95 -14.66
C THR A 392 -4.66 7.63 -14.00
N VAL A 393 -5.92 7.48 -13.57
CA VAL A 393 -6.41 6.31 -12.83
C VAL A 393 -6.01 4.96 -13.44
N PHE A 394 -5.96 4.89 -14.78
CA PHE A 394 -5.59 3.71 -15.57
C PHE A 394 -4.10 3.64 -15.93
N ALA A 395 -3.37 4.77 -15.87
CA ALA A 395 -1.97 4.88 -16.27
C ALA A 395 -0.99 4.74 -15.10
N SER A 396 -1.41 5.07 -13.87
CA SER A 396 -0.55 5.09 -12.68
C SER A 396 -0.06 3.72 -12.22
N GLY A 397 -0.51 2.62 -12.84
CA GLY A 397 -0.02 1.26 -12.64
C GLY A 397 -0.23 0.70 -11.22
N LYS A 398 0.27 -0.53 -11.01
CA LYS A 398 0.09 -1.30 -9.77
C LYS A 398 0.93 -0.77 -8.59
N ARG A 399 1.97 0.03 -8.83
CA ARG A 399 2.83 0.64 -7.78
C ARG A 399 2.06 1.46 -6.74
N THR A 400 0.90 1.98 -7.12
CA THR A 400 0.03 2.78 -6.26
C THR A 400 -0.72 1.98 -5.20
N PHE A 401 -0.74 0.64 -5.30
CA PHE A 401 -1.36 -0.25 -4.32
C PHE A 401 -0.49 -0.51 -3.09
N ILE A 402 0.78 -0.08 -3.10
CA ILE A 402 1.76 -0.42 -2.06
C ILE A 402 1.28 -0.12 -0.62
N PHE A 403 0.51 0.96 -0.41
CA PHE A 403 -0.07 1.29 0.91
C PHE A 403 -1.13 0.28 1.35
N LEU A 404 -1.98 -0.15 0.42
CA LEU A 404 -2.96 -1.21 0.66
C LEU A 404 -2.27 -2.56 0.87
N ASP A 405 -1.27 -2.90 0.07
CA ASP A 405 -0.52 -4.15 0.20
C ASP A 405 0.10 -4.27 1.60
N PHE A 406 0.74 -3.21 2.09
CA PHE A 406 1.35 -3.20 3.42
C PHE A 406 0.32 -3.15 4.56
N ALA A 407 -0.85 -2.53 4.34
CA ALA A 407 -1.99 -2.64 5.26
C ALA A 407 -2.48 -4.10 5.34
N ILE A 408 -2.58 -4.80 4.21
CA ILE A 408 -2.95 -6.22 4.16
C ILE A 408 -1.90 -7.09 4.84
N ILE A 409 -0.60 -6.86 4.57
CA ILE A 409 0.51 -7.57 5.23
C ILE A 409 0.41 -7.41 6.75
N TYR A 410 0.15 -6.19 7.23
CA TYR A 410 -0.07 -5.95 8.66
C TYR A 410 -1.22 -6.80 9.21
N ILE A 411 -2.37 -6.83 8.53
CA ILE A 411 -3.55 -7.59 8.96
C ILE A 411 -3.34 -9.10 8.90
N LEU A 412 -2.63 -9.62 7.91
CA LEU A 412 -2.25 -11.04 7.85
C LEU A 412 -1.38 -11.45 9.04
N VAL A 413 -0.45 -10.59 9.46
CA VAL A 413 0.36 -10.82 10.67
C VAL A 413 -0.50 -10.67 11.94
N TYR A 414 -1.41 -9.69 11.98
CA TYR A 414 -2.31 -9.48 13.11
C TYR A 414 -3.25 -10.66 13.36
N LEU A 415 -3.86 -11.20 12.29
CA LEU A 415 -4.65 -12.44 12.34
C LEU A 415 -3.80 -13.65 12.77
N SER A 416 -2.54 -13.71 12.32
CA SER A 416 -1.60 -14.77 12.73
C SER A 416 -1.27 -14.69 14.23
N GLU A 417 -1.22 -13.48 14.80
CA GLU A 417 -1.06 -13.28 16.25
C GLU A 417 -2.30 -13.73 17.01
N GLU A 418 -3.50 -13.32 16.56
CA GLU A 418 -4.77 -13.63 17.23
C GLU A 418 -5.05 -15.15 17.26
N TYR A 419 -4.78 -15.84 16.15
CA TYR A 419 -5.11 -17.27 16.00
C TYR A 419 -3.92 -18.21 16.15
N GLY A 420 -2.69 -17.69 16.31
CA GLY A 420 -1.46 -18.48 16.24
C GLY A 420 -1.38 -19.63 17.26
N ALA A 421 -1.90 -19.44 18.46
CA ALA A 421 -1.94 -20.48 19.49
C ALA A 421 -2.97 -21.58 19.17
N ARG A 422 -4.18 -21.19 18.73
CA ARG A 422 -5.28 -22.11 18.36
C ARG A 422 -4.92 -22.94 17.13
N VAL A 423 -4.24 -22.33 16.17
CA VAL A 423 -3.75 -22.98 14.95
C VAL A 423 -2.67 -24.01 15.28
N LYS A 424 -1.69 -23.68 16.13
CA LYS A 424 -0.60 -24.61 16.53
C LYS A 424 -1.08 -25.93 17.14
N ALA A 425 -2.28 -25.97 17.75
CA ALA A 425 -2.88 -27.20 18.27
C ALA A 425 -3.18 -28.25 17.17
N ARG A 426 -3.20 -27.84 15.89
CA ARG A 426 -3.38 -28.72 14.72
C ARG A 426 -2.05 -28.90 13.96
N SER A 427 -1.15 -29.73 14.50
CA SER A 427 0.28 -29.78 14.12
C SER A 427 0.56 -30.05 12.63
N GLY A 428 -0.16 -30.97 11.99
CA GLY A 428 0.09 -31.38 10.58
C GLY A 428 -0.23 -30.31 9.53
N ALA A 429 -1.46 -29.79 9.52
CA ALA A 429 -1.89 -28.77 8.55
C ALA A 429 -1.08 -27.47 8.66
N VAL A 430 -0.65 -27.12 9.89
CA VAL A 430 0.18 -25.94 10.14
C VAL A 430 1.58 -26.09 9.60
N ALA A 431 2.16 -27.28 9.63
CA ALA A 431 3.45 -27.52 9.01
C ALA A 431 3.39 -27.30 7.49
N ILE A 432 2.34 -27.79 6.84
CA ILE A 432 2.10 -27.61 5.40
C ILE A 432 1.92 -26.13 5.05
N LEU A 433 1.05 -25.41 5.75
CA LEU A 433 0.83 -23.97 5.50
C LEU A 433 2.12 -23.15 5.67
N ARG A 434 2.96 -23.52 6.63
CA ARG A 434 4.27 -22.88 6.82
C ARG A 434 5.23 -23.19 5.68
N ALA A 435 5.29 -24.43 5.23
CA ALA A 435 6.13 -24.84 4.11
C ALA A 435 5.71 -24.12 2.81
N LEU A 436 4.40 -24.06 2.55
CA LEU A 436 3.84 -23.35 1.39
C LEU A 436 4.17 -21.84 1.41
N MET A 437 4.07 -21.19 2.57
CA MET A 437 4.45 -19.77 2.70
C MET A 437 5.95 -19.54 2.44
N ILE A 438 6.81 -20.42 2.94
CA ILE A 438 8.27 -20.33 2.69
C ILE A 438 8.57 -20.59 1.22
N LEU A 439 7.94 -21.60 0.61
CA LEU A 439 8.08 -21.90 -0.82
C LEU A 439 7.63 -20.72 -1.68
N MET A 440 6.47 -20.13 -1.38
CA MET A 440 5.96 -18.95 -2.07
C MET A 440 6.93 -17.76 -1.93
N ALA A 441 7.46 -17.53 -0.73
CA ALA A 441 8.46 -16.48 -0.53
C ALA A 441 9.76 -16.76 -1.31
N PHE A 442 10.21 -18.00 -1.38
CA PHE A 442 11.37 -18.40 -2.18
C PHE A 442 11.12 -18.16 -3.68
N VAL A 443 9.99 -18.60 -4.21
CA VAL A 443 9.61 -18.38 -5.62
C VAL A 443 9.52 -16.88 -5.93
N ALA A 444 8.91 -16.09 -5.03
CA ALA A 444 8.82 -14.65 -5.18
C ALA A 444 10.19 -13.97 -5.13
N VAL A 445 11.11 -14.42 -4.27
CA VAL A 445 12.50 -13.93 -4.25
C VAL A 445 13.18 -14.21 -5.58
N VAL A 446 13.07 -15.43 -6.12
CA VAL A 446 13.65 -15.77 -7.43
C VAL A 446 13.03 -14.91 -8.54
N ALA A 447 11.71 -14.75 -8.56
CA ALA A 447 11.02 -13.90 -9.53
C ALA A 447 11.47 -12.42 -9.43
N ASN A 448 11.66 -11.92 -8.21
CA ASN A 448 12.16 -10.58 -7.94
C ASN A 448 13.62 -10.41 -8.42
N VAL A 449 14.49 -11.41 -8.21
CA VAL A 449 15.86 -11.39 -8.76
C VAL A 449 15.83 -11.30 -10.28
N ILE A 450 15.01 -12.13 -10.94
CA ILE A 450 14.85 -12.09 -12.40
C ILE A 450 14.38 -10.70 -12.83
N ALA A 451 13.37 -10.14 -12.15
CA ALA A 451 12.83 -8.82 -12.47
C ALA A 451 13.88 -7.70 -12.31
N VAL A 452 14.70 -7.73 -11.26
CA VAL A 452 15.72 -6.69 -11.03
C VAL A 452 16.90 -6.81 -11.99
N CYS A 453 17.27 -8.04 -12.38
CA CYS A 453 18.39 -8.28 -13.30
C CYS A 453 18.01 -8.10 -14.78
N ASN A 454 16.74 -8.23 -15.13
CA ASN A 454 16.32 -8.28 -16.53
C ASN A 454 16.06 -6.88 -17.10
N VAL A 455 16.95 -6.48 -18.01
CA VAL A 455 16.92 -5.21 -18.75
C VAL A 455 15.78 -5.17 -19.78
N TYR A 456 15.32 -6.33 -20.26
CA TYR A 456 14.33 -6.44 -21.34
C TYR A 456 12.87 -6.47 -20.86
N LEU A 457 12.62 -6.52 -19.55
CA LEU A 457 11.25 -6.55 -19.04
C LEU A 457 10.58 -5.16 -19.02
N TYR A 458 11.30 -4.09 -19.33
CA TYR A 458 10.83 -2.73 -19.09
C TYR A 458 11.34 -1.69 -20.08
#